data_AF-A0A800XLX9-F1
#
_entry.id   AF-A0A800XLX9-F1
#
_cell.length_a   1.000
_cell.length_b   1.000
_cell.length_c   1.000
_cell.angle_alpha   90.00
_cell.angle_beta   90.00
_cell.angle_gamma   90.00
#
_symmetry.space_group_name_H-M   'P 1'
#
loop_
_entity.id
_entity.type
_entity.pdbx_description
1 polymer ?
#
loop_
_entity_poly.entity_id
_entity_poly.type
_entity_poly.pdbx_seq_one_letter_code
_entity_poly.pdbx_strand_id
1 'polypeptide(L)'
;MMAIIVILASISGCIEFEPPVAEPVVGFTDAQCGFCHRAEYDALQAEGGFHGRMRCTACHPAHPPALDHTISCDDAACHDVFHGVDPLLLNCTLCHYDPHAILRLNMEAMTDEACAACHYDVAAVVYQHPSKHDYVACSACHPEHEAEATLACMVCHSVISGHYPGLTNIECLRCHPHGHDEIPVVYVLPIPDKWCASCHVEPADIIATRGAGHARVACVSCHPEHPPSPNHTLSCNDAACHGLPHGTVFTDCLTCHVGGHNLRI
;
A
#
# COMPACT_ATOMS: atom_id res chain seq x y z
N MET A 1 -7.57 -97.03 -13.93
CA MET A 1 -6.46 -97.10 -12.96
C MET A 1 -6.26 -95.71 -12.38
N MET A 2 -6.18 -95.64 -11.06
CA MET A 2 -6.19 -94.43 -10.24
C MET A 2 -4.89 -93.61 -10.33
N ALA A 3 -5.04 -92.34 -9.92
CA ALA A 3 -4.04 -91.47 -9.28
C ALA A 3 -3.10 -90.71 -10.24
N ILE A 4 -2.71 -89.45 -10.03
CA ILE A 4 -2.59 -88.62 -8.83
C ILE A 4 -2.92 -87.16 -9.23
N ILE A 5 -3.81 -86.48 -8.51
CA ILE A 5 -4.02 -85.02 -8.64
C ILE A 5 -2.94 -84.34 -7.78
N VAL A 6 -1.99 -83.65 -8.41
CA VAL A 6 -1.07 -82.75 -7.73
C VAL A 6 -1.75 -81.38 -7.65
N ILE A 7 -2.26 -81.03 -6.47
CA ILE A 7 -2.74 -79.67 -6.17
C ILE A 7 -1.50 -78.83 -5.83
N LEU A 8 -1.02 -78.06 -6.80
CA LEU A 8 -0.10 -76.96 -6.55
C LEU A 8 -0.91 -75.80 -5.96
N ALA A 9 -0.91 -75.70 -4.63
CA ALA A 9 -1.38 -74.50 -3.95
C ALA A 9 -0.39 -73.36 -4.25
N SER A 10 -0.73 -72.53 -5.23
CA SER A 10 -0.05 -71.26 -5.46
C SER A 10 -0.45 -70.33 -4.31
N ILE A 11 0.41 -70.21 -3.30
CA ILE A 11 0.29 -69.17 -2.29
C ILE A 11 0.74 -67.87 -2.97
N SER A 12 -0.10 -67.32 -3.83
CA SER A 12 0.03 -65.94 -4.30
C SER A 12 -0.51 -65.05 -3.19
N GLY A 13 0.22 -65.01 -2.08
CA GLY A 13 0.00 -64.02 -1.04
C GLY A 13 0.40 -62.67 -1.60
N CYS A 14 -0.56 -61.97 -2.18
CA CYS A 14 -0.50 -60.52 -2.24
C CYS A 14 -0.49 -60.06 -0.78
N ILE A 15 0.71 -59.81 -0.24
CA ILE A 15 0.85 -59.00 0.96
C ILE A 15 0.44 -57.60 0.49
N GLU A 16 -0.83 -57.29 0.67
CA GLU A 16 -1.30 -55.91 0.65
C GLU A 16 -0.51 -55.19 1.74
N PHE A 17 0.43 -54.35 1.31
CA PHE A 17 1.02 -53.36 2.20
C PHE A 17 -0.08 -52.33 2.45
N GLU A 18 -0.91 -52.62 3.45
CA GLU A 18 -1.71 -51.57 4.08
C GLU A 18 -0.71 -50.65 4.79
N PRO A 19 -0.58 -49.38 4.38
CA PRO A 19 0.14 -48.43 5.23
C PRO A 19 -0.56 -48.45 6.59
N PRO A 20 0.18 -48.34 7.71
CA PRO A 20 -0.47 -48.23 9.00
C PRO A 20 -1.41 -47.03 8.92
N VAL A 21 -2.72 -47.30 8.91
CA VAL A 21 -3.70 -46.30 9.27
C VAL A 21 -3.36 -46.00 10.72
N ALA A 22 -2.65 -44.89 10.93
CA ALA A 22 -2.54 -44.33 12.26
C ALA A 22 -3.99 -44.16 12.72
N GLU A 23 -4.41 -44.99 13.68
CA GLU A 23 -5.66 -44.77 14.40
C GLU A 23 -5.68 -43.27 14.74
N PRO A 24 -6.76 -42.54 14.40
CA PRO A 24 -6.87 -41.15 14.82
C PRO A 24 -6.59 -41.10 16.32
N VAL A 25 -6.00 -40.02 16.83
CA VAL A 25 -5.81 -39.87 18.27
C VAL A 25 -7.21 -39.81 18.92
N VAL A 26 -7.76 -40.98 19.24
CA VAL A 26 -9.03 -41.14 19.91
C VAL A 26 -8.80 -40.67 21.33
N GLY A 27 -9.37 -39.51 21.68
CA GLY A 27 -9.60 -39.15 23.08
C GLY A 27 -9.23 -37.74 23.52
N PHE A 28 -8.63 -36.90 22.66
CA PHE A 28 -8.39 -35.49 23.02
C PHE A 28 -9.36 -34.55 22.30
N THR A 29 -9.98 -33.68 23.09
CA THR A 29 -10.67 -32.47 22.64
C THR A 29 -9.63 -31.39 22.34
N ASP A 30 -9.98 -30.39 21.53
CA ASP A 30 -9.06 -29.29 21.20
C ASP A 30 -8.57 -28.55 22.46
N ALA A 31 -9.43 -28.43 23.48
CA ALA A 31 -9.06 -27.88 24.78
C ALA A 31 -7.98 -28.70 25.50
N GLN A 32 -7.97 -30.04 25.33
CA GLN A 32 -6.93 -30.89 25.90
C GLN A 32 -5.61 -30.78 25.14
N CYS A 33 -5.62 -30.51 23.83
CA CYS A 33 -4.41 -30.15 23.09
C CYS A 33 -3.78 -28.87 23.67
N GLY A 34 -4.62 -27.89 24.02
CA GLY A 34 -4.19 -26.63 24.65
C GLY A 34 -3.55 -26.76 26.04
N PHE A 35 -3.65 -27.90 26.72
CA PHE A 35 -2.93 -28.12 27.99
C PHE A 35 -1.41 -28.20 27.79
N CYS A 36 -0.96 -28.66 26.63
CA CYS A 36 0.47 -28.75 26.29
C CYS A 36 0.87 -27.74 25.21
N HIS A 37 -0.02 -27.48 24.24
CA HIS A 37 0.17 -26.53 23.13
C HIS A 37 -0.56 -25.22 23.41
N ARG A 38 -0.31 -24.64 24.58
CA ARG A 38 -1.09 -23.50 25.06
C ARG A 38 -0.94 -22.30 24.14
N ALA A 39 0.29 -22.04 23.68
CA ALA A 39 0.60 -20.91 22.82
C ALA A 39 -0.13 -21.00 21.48
N GLU A 40 -0.07 -22.17 20.83
CA GLU A 40 -0.73 -22.43 19.54
C GLU A 40 -2.25 -22.40 19.70
N TYR A 41 -2.79 -23.00 20.78
CA TYR A 41 -4.22 -22.97 21.06
C TYR A 41 -4.72 -21.54 21.35
N ASP A 42 -3.98 -20.73 22.11
CA ASP A 42 -4.30 -19.30 22.32
C ASP A 42 -4.25 -18.50 21.02
N ALA A 43 -3.17 -18.65 20.24
CA ALA A 43 -2.99 -17.97 18.96
C ALA A 43 -4.14 -18.29 17.99
N LEU A 44 -4.53 -19.57 17.88
CA LEU A 44 -5.58 -20.02 16.98
C LEU A 44 -6.95 -19.44 17.36
N GLN A 45 -7.22 -19.29 18.66
CA GLN A 45 -8.46 -18.67 19.13
C GLN A 45 -8.48 -17.15 18.94
N ALA A 46 -7.35 -16.47 19.13
CA ALA A 46 -7.27 -15.02 19.04
C ALA A 46 -7.14 -14.51 17.59
N GLU A 47 -6.34 -15.20 16.78
CA GLU A 47 -5.79 -14.70 15.50
C GLU A 47 -5.88 -15.74 14.37
N GLY A 48 -6.48 -16.91 14.62
CA GLY A 48 -6.64 -17.96 13.61
C GLY A 48 -7.69 -17.67 12.53
N GLY A 49 -8.45 -16.58 12.64
CA GLY A 49 -9.50 -16.25 11.67
C GLY A 49 -10.51 -17.39 11.49
N PHE A 50 -10.74 -17.84 10.25
CA PHE A 50 -11.60 -19.01 9.98
C PHE A 50 -10.97 -20.34 10.44
N HIS A 51 -9.64 -20.44 10.50
CA HIS A 51 -8.95 -21.63 11.03
C HIS A 51 -9.19 -21.82 12.52
N GLY A 52 -9.54 -20.75 13.25
CA GLY A 52 -9.96 -20.81 14.66
C GLY A 52 -11.16 -21.73 14.94
N ARG A 53 -11.92 -22.08 13.90
CA ARG A 53 -13.09 -22.97 13.96
C ARG A 53 -12.75 -24.42 13.61
N MET A 54 -11.53 -24.69 13.17
CA MET A 54 -11.07 -26.03 12.85
C MET A 54 -10.61 -26.76 14.11
N ARG A 55 -10.75 -28.08 14.10
CA ARG A 55 -10.20 -28.93 15.16
C ARG A 55 -8.69 -29.03 14.98
N CYS A 56 -7.95 -29.19 16.08
CA CYS A 56 -6.49 -29.36 16.00
C CYS A 56 -6.11 -30.56 15.10
N THR A 57 -6.92 -31.63 15.16
CA THR A 57 -6.72 -32.84 14.36
C THR A 57 -7.07 -32.69 12.88
N ALA A 58 -7.66 -31.58 12.45
CA ALA A 58 -7.88 -31.29 11.03
C ALA A 58 -6.57 -31.00 10.30
N CYS A 59 -5.58 -30.42 10.99
CA CYS A 59 -4.25 -30.14 10.44
C CYS A 59 -3.17 -31.10 11.00
N HIS A 60 -3.38 -31.60 12.23
CA HIS A 60 -2.49 -32.53 12.92
C HIS A 60 -3.15 -33.90 13.10
N PRO A 61 -3.19 -34.75 12.06
CA PRO A 61 -3.95 -36.00 12.10
C PRO A 61 -3.43 -37.01 13.15
N ALA A 62 -2.17 -36.89 13.56
CA ALA A 62 -1.59 -37.73 14.61
C ALA A 62 -0.54 -36.98 15.44
N HIS A 63 -0.32 -37.45 16.67
CA HIS A 63 0.67 -36.91 17.60
C HIS A 63 2.01 -37.68 17.50
N PRO A 64 3.18 -37.03 17.65
CA PRO A 64 4.46 -37.73 17.70
C PRO A 64 4.51 -38.85 18.76
N PRO A 65 5.22 -39.97 18.50
CA PRO A 65 6.02 -40.25 17.31
C PRO A 65 5.23 -40.90 16.16
N ALA A 66 3.90 -41.02 16.27
CA ALA A 66 3.09 -41.70 15.25
C ALA A 66 3.12 -40.97 13.90
N LEU A 67 3.28 -39.66 13.93
CA LEU A 67 3.52 -38.82 12.76
C LEU A 67 4.36 -37.60 13.17
N ASP A 68 5.27 -37.19 12.30
CA ASP A 68 6.16 -36.05 12.50
C ASP A 68 5.87 -34.90 11.51
N HIS A 69 4.86 -35.03 10.66
CA HIS A 69 4.44 -34.01 9.72
C HIS A 69 3.01 -33.52 9.98
N THR A 70 2.75 -32.30 9.54
CA THR A 70 1.44 -31.64 9.56
C THR A 70 0.94 -31.54 8.13
N ILE A 71 -0.37 -31.34 7.94
CA ILE A 71 -0.90 -30.96 6.63
C ILE A 71 -0.33 -29.58 6.26
N SER A 72 0.11 -29.44 5.01
CA SER A 72 0.64 -28.16 4.49
C SER A 72 -0.51 -27.17 4.25
N CYS A 73 -0.26 -25.88 4.49
CA CYS A 73 -1.21 -24.82 4.15
C CYS A 73 -1.48 -24.73 2.64
N ASP A 74 -0.52 -25.15 1.82
CA ASP A 74 -0.63 -25.13 0.36
C ASP A 74 -1.40 -26.35 -0.20
N ASP A 75 -1.99 -27.17 0.68
CA ASP A 75 -2.84 -28.28 0.28
C ASP A 75 -4.22 -27.77 -0.16
N ALA A 76 -4.47 -27.83 -1.47
CA ALA A 76 -5.75 -27.47 -2.09
C ALA A 76 -6.95 -28.31 -1.59
N ALA A 77 -6.73 -29.37 -0.80
CA ALA A 77 -7.79 -30.16 -0.19
C ALA A 77 -8.58 -29.41 0.89
N CYS A 78 -8.02 -28.36 1.50
CA CYS A 78 -8.69 -27.63 2.58
C CYS A 78 -9.67 -26.57 2.05
N HIS A 79 -9.22 -25.74 1.11
CA HIS A 79 -10.02 -24.70 0.47
C HIS A 79 -9.40 -24.28 -0.87
N ASP A 80 -10.21 -23.64 -1.71
CA ASP A 80 -9.75 -23.01 -2.94
C ASP A 80 -8.81 -21.81 -2.64
N VAL A 81 -8.19 -21.27 -3.69
CA VAL A 81 -7.25 -20.15 -3.58
C VAL A 81 -7.96 -18.81 -3.38
N PHE A 82 -8.04 -18.34 -2.13
CA PHE A 82 -8.79 -17.13 -1.75
C PHE A 82 -8.25 -15.83 -2.36
N HIS A 83 -6.94 -15.73 -2.60
CA HIS A 83 -6.31 -14.53 -3.15
C HIS A 83 -6.07 -14.63 -4.67
N GLY A 84 -6.64 -15.65 -5.33
CA GLY A 84 -6.49 -15.88 -6.76
C GLY A 84 -5.37 -16.86 -7.12
N VAL A 85 -5.06 -16.95 -8.42
CA VAL A 85 -4.20 -18.00 -8.99
C VAL A 85 -2.79 -17.51 -9.32
N ASP A 86 -2.43 -16.29 -8.93
CA ASP A 86 -1.08 -15.77 -9.15
C ASP A 86 -0.07 -16.67 -8.39
N PRO A 87 1.02 -17.14 -9.04
CA PRO A 87 2.00 -17.98 -8.40
C PRO A 87 2.59 -17.41 -7.09
N LEU A 88 2.68 -16.09 -6.95
CA LEU A 88 3.15 -15.43 -5.71
C LEU A 88 2.15 -15.59 -4.55
N LEU A 89 0.87 -15.77 -4.87
CA LEU A 89 -0.22 -15.89 -3.90
C LEU A 89 -0.56 -17.36 -3.57
N LEU A 90 0.04 -18.32 -4.29
CA LEU A 90 -0.12 -19.75 -4.02
C LEU A 90 0.74 -20.26 -2.87
N ASN A 91 1.79 -19.53 -2.48
CA ASN A 91 2.57 -19.84 -1.29
C ASN A 91 1.98 -19.11 -0.09
N CYS A 92 1.09 -19.79 0.64
CA CYS A 92 0.33 -19.18 1.74
C CYS A 92 1.26 -18.65 2.84
N THR A 93 2.36 -19.35 3.07
CA THR A 93 3.32 -19.05 4.15
C THR A 93 4.20 -17.82 3.89
N LEU A 94 4.18 -17.29 2.66
CA LEU A 94 4.86 -16.04 2.33
C LEU A 94 4.30 -14.87 3.16
N CYS A 95 2.97 -14.82 3.29
CA CYS A 95 2.26 -13.78 4.03
C CYS A 95 1.80 -14.28 5.40
N HIS A 96 1.33 -15.53 5.46
CA HIS A 96 0.79 -16.17 6.66
C HIS A 96 1.82 -17.10 7.30
N TYR A 97 2.79 -16.51 7.98
CA TYR A 97 3.94 -17.24 8.51
C TYR A 97 3.61 -18.18 9.69
N ASP A 98 2.48 -17.95 10.38
CA ASP A 98 1.99 -18.79 11.47
C ASP A 98 0.59 -19.32 11.15
N PRO A 99 0.41 -20.63 10.88
CA PRO A 99 -0.91 -21.20 10.60
C PRO A 99 -1.84 -21.17 11.81
N HIS A 100 -1.31 -21.00 13.03
CA HIS A 100 -2.11 -20.79 14.23
C HIS A 100 -2.50 -19.32 14.42
N ALA A 101 -1.93 -18.39 13.65
CA ALA A 101 -2.26 -16.96 13.74
C ALA A 101 -2.36 -16.36 12.33
N ILE A 102 -3.24 -16.92 11.50
CA ILE A 102 -3.36 -16.55 10.08
C ILE A 102 -3.60 -15.04 9.85
N LEU A 103 -4.25 -14.35 10.80
CA LEU A 103 -4.49 -12.91 10.73
C LEU A 103 -3.25 -12.07 11.03
N ARG A 104 -2.22 -12.68 11.63
CA ARG A 104 -0.94 -12.05 11.90
C ARG A 104 -0.03 -12.20 10.70
N LEU A 105 0.01 -11.15 9.89
CA LEU A 105 0.81 -11.13 8.69
C LEU A 105 2.23 -10.63 8.98
N ASN A 106 3.21 -11.17 8.27
CA ASN A 106 4.57 -10.64 8.30
C ASN A 106 4.75 -9.60 7.19
N MET A 107 4.35 -8.35 7.47
CA MET A 107 4.45 -7.24 6.52
C MET A 107 5.90 -6.98 6.08
N GLU A 108 6.89 -7.17 6.97
CA GLU A 108 8.30 -6.97 6.65
C GLU A 108 8.86 -8.01 5.66
N ALA A 109 8.31 -9.23 5.68
CA ALA A 109 8.70 -10.29 4.75
C ALA A 109 7.97 -10.25 3.41
N MET A 110 6.91 -9.44 3.28
CA MET A 110 6.23 -9.25 2.00
C MET A 110 7.09 -8.41 1.07
N THR A 111 7.25 -8.90 -0.17
CA THR A 111 7.92 -8.13 -1.22
C THR A 111 6.94 -7.15 -1.85
N ASP A 112 7.47 -6.11 -2.50
CA ASP A 112 6.66 -5.15 -3.24
C ASP A 112 5.86 -5.84 -4.37
N GLU A 113 6.40 -6.90 -4.98
CA GLU A 113 5.68 -7.72 -5.96
C GLU A 113 4.48 -8.45 -5.36
N ALA A 114 4.58 -8.92 -4.11
CA ALA A 114 3.46 -9.56 -3.43
C ALA A 114 2.34 -8.55 -3.15
N CYS A 115 2.68 -7.31 -2.78
CA CYS A 115 1.71 -6.23 -2.67
C CYS A 115 1.08 -5.90 -4.04
N ALA A 116 1.90 -5.79 -5.09
CA ALA A 116 1.47 -5.45 -6.44
C ALA A 116 0.56 -6.50 -7.09
N ALA A 117 0.63 -7.77 -6.67
CA ALA A 117 -0.25 -8.83 -7.15
C ALA A 117 -1.74 -8.51 -6.90
N CYS A 118 -2.06 -7.79 -5.84
CA CYS A 118 -3.41 -7.31 -5.53
C CYS A 118 -3.59 -5.80 -5.78
N HIS A 119 -2.54 -5.00 -5.54
CA HIS A 119 -2.54 -3.53 -5.66
C HIS A 119 -1.86 -3.05 -6.94
N TYR A 120 -2.24 -3.63 -8.08
CA TYR A 120 -1.60 -3.37 -9.37
C TYR A 120 -1.77 -1.92 -9.84
N ASP A 121 -2.89 -1.27 -9.49
CA ASP A 121 -3.18 0.12 -9.82
C ASP A 121 -2.25 1.07 -9.06
N VAL A 122 -2.02 0.80 -7.77
CA VAL A 122 -1.06 1.54 -6.94
C VAL A 122 0.37 1.34 -7.48
N ALA A 123 0.76 0.10 -7.75
CA ALA A 123 2.08 -0.20 -8.31
C ALA A 123 2.28 0.48 -9.67
N ALA A 124 1.23 0.56 -10.49
CA ALA A 124 1.29 1.26 -11.77
C ALA A 124 1.49 2.76 -11.61
N VAL A 125 0.90 3.40 -10.59
CA VAL A 125 1.09 4.82 -10.30
C VAL A 125 2.54 5.11 -9.89
N VAL A 126 3.09 4.34 -8.95
CA VAL A 126 4.49 4.47 -8.52
C VAL A 126 5.44 4.28 -9.70
N TYR A 127 5.18 3.28 -10.55
CA TYR A 127 5.98 3.05 -11.75
C TYR A 127 5.89 4.19 -12.78
N GLN A 128 4.71 4.79 -12.96
CA GLN A 128 4.50 5.87 -13.91
C GLN A 128 5.13 7.19 -13.45
N HIS A 129 5.15 7.44 -12.15
CA HIS A 129 5.65 8.68 -11.55
C HIS A 129 6.82 8.41 -10.59
N PRO A 130 7.96 7.92 -11.13
CA PRO A 130 9.06 7.41 -10.32
C PRO A 130 9.68 8.47 -9.43
N SER A 131 9.82 8.17 -8.15
CA SER A 131 10.26 9.10 -7.12
C SER A 131 11.31 8.51 -6.19
N LYS A 132 11.60 9.21 -5.09
CA LYS A 132 12.47 8.64 -4.04
C LYS A 132 11.75 7.57 -3.23
N HIS A 133 10.42 7.54 -3.25
CA HIS A 133 9.64 6.50 -2.59
C HIS A 133 9.72 5.16 -3.34
N ASP A 134 10.17 5.12 -4.60
CA ASP A 134 10.48 3.88 -5.32
C ASP A 134 11.52 3.00 -4.61
N TYR A 135 12.36 3.61 -3.76
CA TYR A 135 13.39 2.91 -2.98
C TYR A 135 12.93 2.57 -1.57
N VAL A 136 11.65 2.79 -1.25
CA VAL A 136 11.05 2.52 0.05
C VAL A 136 10.05 1.37 -0.13
N ALA A 137 10.29 0.26 0.56
CA ALA A 137 9.38 -0.88 0.52
C ALA A 137 7.96 -0.47 0.97
N CYS A 138 6.94 -1.07 0.36
CA CYS A 138 5.53 -0.77 0.66
C CYS A 138 5.23 -0.88 2.16
N SER A 139 5.78 -1.92 2.80
CA SER A 139 5.61 -2.20 4.23
C SER A 139 6.21 -1.16 5.17
N ALA A 140 7.17 -0.35 4.70
CA ALA A 140 7.74 0.73 5.50
C ALA A 140 6.74 1.89 5.71
N CYS A 141 5.79 2.07 4.79
CA CYS A 141 4.69 3.04 4.93
C CYS A 141 3.37 2.38 5.35
N HIS A 142 3.19 1.10 5.03
CA HIS A 142 2.00 0.29 5.35
C HIS A 142 2.38 -0.86 6.29
N PRO A 143 2.55 -0.57 7.60
CA PRO A 143 3.05 -1.56 8.56
C PRO A 143 2.02 -2.65 8.90
N GLU A 144 0.77 -2.47 8.51
CA GLU A 144 -0.36 -3.36 8.78
C GLU A 144 -1.21 -3.50 7.50
N HIS A 145 -1.57 -4.73 7.14
CA HIS A 145 -2.47 -5.00 6.02
C HIS A 145 -3.92 -4.68 6.42
N GLU A 146 -4.72 -4.14 5.50
CA GLU A 146 -6.10 -3.68 5.74
C GLU A 146 -6.25 -2.57 6.80
N ALA A 147 -5.15 -1.93 7.21
CA ALA A 147 -5.21 -0.80 8.11
C ALA A 147 -5.74 0.46 7.41
N GLU A 148 -6.62 1.18 8.12
CA GLU A 148 -7.12 2.50 7.69
C GLU A 148 -6.02 3.58 7.68
N ALA A 149 -4.96 3.38 8.45
CA ALA A 149 -3.92 4.37 8.66
C ALA A 149 -2.60 3.95 8.01
N THR A 150 -2.07 4.83 7.17
CA THR A 150 -0.69 4.75 6.65
C THR A 150 0.23 5.61 7.50
N LEU A 151 1.54 5.39 7.38
CA LEU A 151 2.51 6.27 8.03
C LEU A 151 2.36 7.72 7.54
N ALA A 152 2.48 8.68 8.46
CA ALA A 152 2.43 10.10 8.10
C ALA A 152 3.73 10.55 7.41
N CYS A 153 3.63 11.46 6.43
CA CYS A 153 4.78 11.99 5.68
C CYS A 153 5.86 12.53 6.61
N MET A 154 5.44 13.23 7.66
CA MET A 154 6.35 13.87 8.63
C MET A 154 7.17 12.89 9.48
N VAL A 155 6.85 11.59 9.47
CA VAL A 155 7.68 10.58 10.15
C VAL A 155 9.06 10.48 9.50
N CYS A 156 9.13 10.62 8.18
CA CYS A 156 10.40 10.64 7.44
C CYS A 156 10.80 12.07 7.03
N HIS A 157 9.84 12.88 6.59
CA HIS A 157 10.05 14.24 6.09
C HIS A 157 10.06 15.29 7.20
N SER A 158 10.90 15.08 8.22
CA SER A 158 11.01 15.98 9.38
C SER A 158 11.64 17.35 9.08
N VAL A 159 12.39 17.44 7.97
CA VAL A 159 13.02 18.68 7.49
C VAL A 159 12.67 18.85 6.01
N ILE A 160 11.70 19.72 5.74
CA ILE A 160 11.26 19.99 4.37
C ILE A 160 11.84 21.32 3.91
N SER A 161 13.00 21.27 3.25
CA SER A 161 13.62 22.47 2.69
C SER A 161 12.74 23.07 1.59
N GLY A 162 12.57 24.39 1.60
CA GLY A 162 11.74 25.13 0.65
C GLY A 162 10.24 25.19 0.99
N HIS A 163 9.73 24.27 1.80
CA HIS A 163 8.33 24.31 2.22
C HIS A 163 8.14 25.19 3.46
N TYR A 164 6.90 25.64 3.65
CA TYR A 164 6.54 26.40 4.85
C TYR A 164 6.78 25.55 6.12
N PRO A 165 7.38 26.10 7.18
CA PRO A 165 7.61 25.33 8.40
C PRO A 165 6.30 24.89 9.06
N GLY A 166 6.26 23.64 9.53
CA GLY A 166 5.15 23.12 10.33
C GLY A 166 3.91 22.73 9.53
N LEU A 167 4.05 22.41 8.24
CA LEU A 167 2.97 21.78 7.48
C LEU A 167 2.58 20.44 8.12
N THR A 168 1.28 20.20 8.18
CA THR A 168 0.67 18.93 8.56
C THR A 168 0.54 18.02 7.34
N ASN A 169 0.27 16.73 7.59
CA ASN A 169 0.05 15.74 6.52
C ASN A 169 -1.01 16.19 5.50
N ILE A 170 -2.14 16.73 5.99
CA ILE A 170 -3.23 17.19 5.14
C ILE A 170 -2.81 18.41 4.31
N GLU A 171 -1.91 19.25 4.81
CA GLU A 171 -1.43 20.41 4.08
C GLU A 171 -0.42 20.02 2.99
N CYS A 172 0.39 18.97 3.21
CA CYS A 172 1.23 18.40 2.15
C CYS A 172 0.37 17.92 0.97
N LEU A 173 -0.78 17.29 1.27
CA LEU A 173 -1.72 16.78 0.28
C LEU A 173 -2.47 17.88 -0.52
N ARG A 174 -2.28 19.15 -0.18
CA ARG A 174 -2.83 20.26 -0.97
C ARG A 174 -2.03 20.57 -2.23
N CYS A 175 -0.82 20.05 -2.31
CA CYS A 175 0.05 20.19 -3.48
C CYS A 175 0.47 18.82 -4.03
N HIS A 176 0.65 17.82 -3.16
CA HIS A 176 1.05 16.47 -3.54
C HIS A 176 -0.17 15.54 -3.52
N PRO A 177 -0.63 15.02 -4.67
CA PRO A 177 -1.85 14.21 -4.74
C PRO A 177 -1.87 13.03 -3.78
N HIS A 178 -0.80 12.25 -3.73
CA HIS A 178 -0.69 11.10 -2.84
C HIS A 178 0.77 10.75 -2.54
N GLY A 179 1.02 9.86 -1.56
CA GLY A 179 2.38 9.39 -1.23
C GLY A 179 2.98 8.47 -2.27
N HIS A 180 2.12 7.88 -3.13
CA HIS A 180 2.50 7.09 -4.31
C HIS A 180 2.67 7.95 -5.57
N ASP A 181 2.30 9.23 -5.50
CA ASP A 181 2.27 10.17 -6.63
C ASP A 181 2.58 11.60 -6.16
N GLU A 182 3.74 11.78 -5.53
CA GLU A 182 4.08 13.05 -4.89
C GLU A 182 4.83 14.03 -5.81
N ILE A 183 5.36 13.59 -6.95
CA ILE A 183 6.13 14.49 -7.84
C ILE A 183 5.24 15.53 -8.52
N PRO A 184 4.09 15.17 -9.10
CA PRO A 184 3.20 16.17 -9.70
C PRO A 184 2.70 17.13 -8.62
N VAL A 185 2.88 18.44 -8.84
CA VAL A 185 2.29 19.46 -7.98
C VAL A 185 0.94 19.86 -8.56
N VAL A 186 -0.12 19.48 -7.86
CA VAL A 186 -1.50 19.82 -8.19
C VAL A 186 -2.09 20.62 -7.06
N TYR A 187 -2.51 21.85 -7.34
CA TYR A 187 -3.11 22.70 -6.32
C TYR A 187 -4.52 22.26 -5.96
N VAL A 188 -4.72 21.91 -4.69
CA VAL A 188 -6.03 21.75 -4.06
C VAL A 188 -6.30 22.98 -3.20
N LEU A 189 -7.16 23.86 -3.72
CA LEU A 189 -7.44 25.15 -3.09
C LEU A 189 -8.19 25.01 -1.75
N PRO A 190 -8.01 25.97 -0.82
CA PRO A 190 -7.12 27.13 -0.91
C PRO A 190 -5.63 26.80 -0.65
N ILE A 191 -4.74 27.52 -1.33
CA ILE A 191 -3.29 27.52 -1.06
C ILE A 191 -2.90 28.89 -0.48
N PRO A 192 -2.47 28.98 0.78
CA PRO A 192 -1.97 30.22 1.37
C PRO A 192 -0.71 30.76 0.67
N ASP A 193 -0.69 32.05 0.32
CA ASP A 193 0.45 32.70 -0.34
C ASP A 193 1.77 32.59 0.46
N LYS A 194 1.68 32.51 1.79
CA LYS A 194 2.84 32.30 2.66
C LYS A 194 3.59 31.00 2.36
N TRP A 195 2.92 30.00 1.78
CA TRP A 195 3.55 28.75 1.35
C TRP A 195 4.40 28.99 0.12
N CYS A 196 3.89 29.73 -0.87
CA CYS A 196 4.67 30.15 -2.04
C CYS A 196 5.88 31.01 -1.63
N ALA A 197 5.67 31.94 -0.68
CA ALA A 197 6.72 32.84 -0.18
C ALA A 197 7.88 32.11 0.54
N SER A 198 7.72 30.83 0.90
CA SER A 198 8.79 30.05 1.53
C SER A 198 9.94 29.72 0.56
N CYS A 199 9.64 29.60 -0.73
CA CYS A 199 10.62 29.51 -1.82
C CYS A 199 10.75 30.80 -2.62
N HIS A 200 9.64 31.52 -2.81
CA HIS A 200 9.55 32.71 -3.66
C HIS A 200 9.55 34.00 -2.85
N VAL A 201 10.60 34.18 -2.04
CA VAL A 201 10.74 35.33 -1.13
C VAL A 201 10.71 36.65 -1.91
N GLU A 202 11.52 36.77 -2.96
CA GLU A 202 11.62 38.02 -3.73
C GLU A 202 10.30 38.42 -4.40
N PRO A 203 9.59 37.55 -5.16
CA PRO A 203 8.26 37.88 -5.68
C PRO A 203 7.25 38.27 -4.60
N ALA A 204 7.26 37.60 -3.44
CA ALA A 204 6.39 37.91 -2.32
C ALA A 204 6.67 39.30 -1.74
N ASP A 205 7.94 39.67 -1.58
CA ASP A 205 8.34 41.00 -1.09
C ASP A 205 7.99 42.10 -2.10
N ILE A 206 8.21 41.85 -3.40
CA ILE A 206 7.89 42.80 -4.46
C ILE A 206 6.39 43.03 -4.52
N ILE A 207 5.55 41.98 -4.52
CA ILE A 207 4.09 42.16 -4.61
C ILE A 207 3.54 42.83 -3.34
N ALA A 208 4.08 42.51 -2.16
CA ALA A 208 3.67 43.14 -0.91
C ALA A 208 3.97 44.64 -0.87
N THR A 209 5.08 45.08 -1.49
CA THR A 209 5.53 46.48 -1.44
C THR A 209 5.12 47.31 -2.66
N ARG A 210 4.98 46.67 -3.83
CA ARG A 210 4.80 47.33 -5.14
C ARG A 210 3.65 46.75 -5.98
N GLY A 211 2.98 45.69 -5.53
CA GLY A 211 1.93 45.00 -6.29
C GLY A 211 0.59 45.73 -6.36
N ALA A 212 0.42 46.85 -5.64
CA ALA A 212 -0.83 47.64 -5.63
C ALA A 212 -2.07 46.76 -5.36
N GLY A 213 -3.03 46.70 -6.30
CA GLY A 213 -4.21 45.85 -6.16
C GLY A 213 -3.92 44.35 -6.21
N HIS A 214 -2.85 43.94 -6.90
CA HIS A 214 -2.45 42.53 -7.03
C HIS A 214 -1.98 41.92 -5.71
N ALA A 215 -1.54 42.74 -4.74
CA ALA A 215 -1.20 42.28 -3.40
C ALA A 215 -2.40 41.67 -2.62
N ARG A 216 -3.63 41.82 -3.15
CA ARG A 216 -4.85 41.22 -2.59
C ARG A 216 -5.34 39.99 -3.36
N VAL A 217 -4.59 39.55 -4.36
CA VAL A 217 -4.92 38.40 -5.21
C VAL A 217 -3.96 37.26 -4.85
N ALA A 218 -4.51 36.08 -4.56
CA ALA A 218 -3.68 34.92 -4.21
C ALA A 218 -2.80 34.50 -5.38
N CYS A 219 -1.57 34.04 -5.11
CA CYS A 219 -0.57 33.69 -6.13
C CYS A 219 -1.13 32.69 -7.16
N VAL A 220 -1.86 31.69 -6.67
CA VAL A 220 -2.49 30.62 -7.47
C VAL A 220 -3.58 31.10 -8.42
N SER A 221 -4.10 32.32 -8.23
CA SER A 221 -5.10 32.90 -9.14
C SER A 221 -4.46 33.32 -10.47
N CYS A 222 -3.19 33.74 -10.43
CA CYS A 222 -2.42 34.07 -11.62
C CYS A 222 -1.55 32.90 -12.10
N HIS A 223 -1.11 32.04 -11.18
CA HIS A 223 -0.27 30.87 -11.44
C HIS A 223 -1.02 29.59 -11.05
N PRO A 224 -1.94 29.09 -11.90
CA PRO A 224 -2.82 27.97 -11.57
C PRO A 224 -2.12 26.60 -11.55
N GLU A 225 -0.85 26.54 -11.94
CA GLU A 225 -0.06 25.31 -11.99
C GLU A 225 1.37 25.54 -11.52
N HIS A 226 2.06 24.46 -11.17
CA HIS A 226 3.44 24.49 -10.72
C HIS A 226 4.23 23.29 -11.26
N PRO A 227 5.41 23.50 -11.89
CA PRO A 227 5.96 24.80 -12.24
C PRO A 227 5.08 25.53 -13.29
N PRO A 228 4.99 26.87 -13.23
CA PRO A 228 4.14 27.61 -14.16
C PRO A 228 4.65 27.48 -15.59
N SER A 229 3.82 26.98 -16.51
CA SER A 229 4.07 27.07 -17.95
C SER A 229 3.98 28.53 -18.40
N PRO A 230 4.83 28.97 -19.35
CA PRO A 230 4.74 30.29 -19.96
C PRO A 230 3.34 30.63 -20.51
N ASN A 231 2.56 29.62 -20.89
CA ASN A 231 1.25 29.79 -21.52
C ASN A 231 0.07 29.72 -20.54
N HIS A 232 0.29 29.40 -19.26
CA HIS A 232 -0.78 29.20 -18.28
C HIS A 232 -0.75 30.20 -17.13
N THR A 233 0.16 31.18 -17.15
CA THR A 233 0.00 32.36 -16.30
C THR A 233 -1.13 33.22 -16.84
N LEU A 234 -2.08 33.62 -15.99
CA LEU A 234 -3.23 34.42 -16.38
C LEU A 234 -2.78 35.72 -17.07
N SER A 235 -3.34 36.01 -18.23
CA SER A 235 -3.01 37.22 -18.99
C SER A 235 -3.48 38.47 -18.24
N CYS A 236 -2.70 39.56 -18.29
CA CYS A 236 -3.14 40.87 -17.79
C CYS A 236 -4.42 41.36 -18.48
N ASN A 237 -4.65 40.93 -19.73
CA ASN A 237 -5.82 41.32 -20.52
C ASN A 237 -7.03 40.41 -20.28
N ASP A 238 -6.94 39.46 -19.35
CA ASP A 238 -8.05 38.59 -19.02
C ASP A 238 -9.24 39.41 -18.49
N ALA A 239 -10.42 39.17 -19.06
CA ALA A 239 -11.64 39.91 -18.73
C ALA A 239 -12.15 39.62 -17.31
N ALA A 240 -11.74 38.50 -16.69
CA ALA A 240 -12.05 38.21 -15.30
C ALA A 240 -11.31 39.15 -14.33
N CYS A 241 -10.26 39.85 -14.78
CA CYS A 241 -9.52 40.81 -13.97
C CYS A 241 -9.61 42.24 -14.53
N HIS A 242 -9.02 42.52 -15.70
CA HIS A 242 -8.85 43.88 -16.21
C HIS A 242 -9.44 44.11 -17.61
N GLY A 243 -9.47 43.09 -18.47
CA GLY A 243 -9.84 43.25 -19.87
C GLY A 243 -8.88 44.21 -20.62
N LEU A 244 -9.40 45.35 -21.09
CA LEU A 244 -8.60 46.38 -21.76
C LEU A 244 -8.78 47.75 -21.07
N PRO A 245 -8.15 47.95 -19.90
CA PRO A 245 -8.38 49.16 -19.09
C PRO A 245 -7.92 50.44 -19.78
N HIS A 246 -7.00 50.34 -20.76
CA HIS A 246 -6.49 51.45 -21.56
C HIS A 246 -7.01 51.41 -23.02
N GLY A 247 -8.13 50.71 -23.26
CA GLY A 247 -8.70 50.51 -24.59
C GLY A 247 -7.85 49.59 -25.48
N THR A 248 -8.16 49.55 -26.77
CA THR A 248 -7.54 48.62 -27.74
C THR A 248 -6.21 49.09 -28.29
N VAL A 249 -5.73 50.28 -27.90
CA VAL A 249 -4.48 50.87 -28.39
C VAL A 249 -3.29 50.45 -27.52
N PHE A 250 -3.50 50.34 -26.21
CA PHE A 250 -2.47 49.95 -25.25
C PHE A 250 -2.73 48.52 -24.77
N THR A 251 -2.48 47.55 -25.65
CA THR A 251 -2.71 46.13 -25.38
C THR A 251 -1.49 45.41 -24.79
N ASP A 252 -0.30 46.00 -24.91
CA ASP A 252 0.92 45.51 -24.27
C ASP A 252 1.20 46.27 -22.97
N CYS A 253 0.81 45.67 -21.86
CA CYS A 253 0.94 46.27 -20.53
C CYS A 253 2.41 46.48 -20.13
N LEU A 254 3.32 45.62 -20.60
CA LEU A 254 4.73 45.63 -20.19
C LEU A 254 5.55 46.73 -20.88
N THR A 255 4.98 47.42 -21.87
CA THR A 255 5.58 48.62 -22.45
C THR A 255 5.68 49.77 -21.43
N CYS A 256 4.77 49.81 -20.44
CA CYS A 256 4.76 50.87 -19.41
C CYS A 256 4.81 50.36 -17.97
N HIS A 257 4.41 49.11 -17.72
CA HIS A 257 4.48 48.47 -16.41
C HIS A 257 5.62 47.46 -16.33
N VAL A 258 6.12 47.21 -15.12
CA VAL A 258 7.24 46.28 -14.90
C VAL A 258 6.76 44.83 -14.79
N GLY A 259 5.53 44.60 -14.33
CA GLY A 259 4.89 43.27 -14.33
C GLY A 259 3.74 43.16 -13.32
N GLY A 260 3.10 41.98 -13.26
CA GLY A 260 1.99 41.73 -12.33
C GLY A 260 2.37 41.82 -10.85
N HIS A 261 3.62 41.52 -10.50
CA HIS A 261 4.13 41.69 -9.13
C HIS A 261 4.58 43.13 -8.85
N ASN A 262 4.93 43.91 -9.88
CA ASN A 262 5.42 45.27 -9.75
C ASN A 262 4.73 46.19 -10.76
N LEU A 263 3.61 46.76 -10.34
CA LEU A 263 2.84 47.64 -11.21
C LEU A 263 3.43 49.06 -11.28
N ARG A 264 4.34 49.40 -10.36
CA ARG A 264 4.89 50.75 -10.23
C ARG A 264 5.96 51.02 -11.28
N ILE A 265 5.78 52.18 -11.92
CA ILE A 265 6.80 52.98 -12.59
C ILE A 265 7.48 53.87 -11.55
#